data_AF-A0A956EAA9-F1
#
_entry.id   AF-A0A956EAA9-F1
#
_cell.length_a   1.000
_cell.length_b   1.000
_cell.length_c   1.000
_cell.angle_alpha   90.00
_cell.angle_beta   90.00
_cell.angle_gamma   90.00
#
_symmetry.space_group_name_H-M   'P 1'
#
loop_
_entity.id
_entity.type
_entity.pdbx_description
1 polymer ?
#
loop_
_entity_poly.entity_id
_entity_poly.type
_entity_poly.pdbx_seq_one_letter_code
_entity_poly.pdbx_strand_id
1 'polypeptide(L)'
;LENASFSEADLSAADLSAAELGGADFSLANLTDTTAYETRLAGARLDGARMQRFRGDQADLHGASLREVDASEASLSETNLRLACLDGALLSEAVLSHSDLTQASLVRAKLPGARLRYALLTDVRAGFANLMQANLEAADLTRADLRGSNLHGAETLEATFADARLDQALLTQTKLTHPILKRTP
;
A
#
# COMPACT_ATOMS: atom_id res chain seq x y z
N LEU A 1 4.76 -13.67 -19.80
CA LEU A 1 5.34 -12.38 -20.26
C LEU A 1 6.31 -11.85 -19.21
N GLU A 2 7.06 -12.74 -18.55
CA GLU A 2 8.03 -12.36 -17.52
C GLU A 2 9.14 -11.49 -18.12
N ASN A 3 9.58 -10.49 -17.37
CA ASN A 3 10.63 -9.53 -17.75
C ASN A 3 10.34 -8.76 -19.06
N ALA A 4 9.12 -8.83 -19.59
CA ALA A 4 8.73 -8.04 -20.75
C ALA A 4 8.67 -6.55 -20.37
N SER A 5 8.87 -5.67 -21.36
CA SER A 5 8.70 -4.23 -21.16
C SER A 5 7.41 -3.75 -21.78
N PHE A 6 6.63 -3.09 -20.94
CA PHE A 6 5.42 -2.32 -21.21
C PHE A 6 5.60 -0.87 -20.72
N SER A 7 6.85 -0.41 -20.61
CA SER A 7 7.15 0.96 -20.17
C SER A 7 6.44 1.94 -21.08
N GLU A 8 5.77 2.94 -20.49
CA GLU A 8 4.99 3.96 -21.19
C GLU A 8 3.83 3.42 -22.07
N ALA A 9 3.53 2.12 -21.99
CA ALA A 9 2.46 1.52 -22.78
C ALA A 9 1.09 1.98 -22.28
N ASP A 10 0.14 2.12 -23.21
CA ASP A 10 -1.26 2.27 -22.86
C ASP A 10 -1.92 0.90 -22.75
N LEU A 11 -2.21 0.51 -21.51
CA LEU A 11 -2.88 -0.73 -21.12
C LEU A 11 -4.18 -0.40 -20.38
N SER A 12 -4.71 0.82 -20.54
CA SER A 12 -5.94 1.21 -19.87
C SER A 12 -7.09 0.30 -20.26
N ALA A 13 -7.89 -0.09 -19.26
CA ALA A 13 -8.97 -1.05 -19.38
C ALA A 13 -8.57 -2.45 -19.94
N ALA A 14 -7.27 -2.76 -20.04
CA ALA A 14 -6.83 -4.09 -20.44
C ALA A 14 -7.21 -5.13 -19.38
N ASP A 15 -7.30 -6.39 -19.82
CA ASP A 15 -7.41 -7.53 -18.94
C ASP A 15 -6.08 -8.28 -18.91
N LEU A 16 -5.43 -8.23 -17.75
CA LEU A 16 -4.17 -8.90 -17.42
C LEU A 16 -4.40 -10.01 -16.39
N SER A 17 -5.65 -10.36 -16.07
CA SER A 17 -5.97 -11.32 -15.01
C SER A 17 -5.25 -12.65 -15.24
N ALA A 18 -4.70 -13.21 -14.16
CA ALA A 18 -3.89 -14.43 -14.16
C ALA A 18 -2.65 -14.41 -15.08
N ALA A 19 -2.20 -13.24 -15.56
CA ALA A 19 -0.99 -13.16 -16.38
C ALA A 19 0.29 -13.36 -15.55
N GLU A 20 1.26 -14.06 -16.14
CA GLU A 20 2.61 -14.23 -15.60
C GLU A 20 3.51 -13.08 -16.07
N LEU A 21 3.69 -12.08 -15.20
CA LEU A 21 4.35 -10.79 -15.46
C LEU A 21 5.47 -10.50 -14.44
N GLY A 22 6.03 -11.56 -13.84
CA GLY A 22 7.14 -11.43 -12.90
C GLY A 22 8.33 -10.68 -13.52
N GLY A 23 8.85 -9.70 -12.80
CA GLY A 23 9.96 -8.85 -13.23
C GLY A 23 9.66 -7.94 -14.44
N ALA A 24 8.42 -7.91 -14.94
CA ALA A 24 8.06 -7.06 -16.07
C ALA A 24 8.16 -5.58 -15.71
N ASP A 25 8.37 -4.75 -16.73
CA ASP A 25 8.50 -3.31 -16.60
C ASP A 25 7.26 -2.59 -17.12
N PHE A 26 6.51 -1.98 -16.22
CA PHE A 26 5.33 -1.13 -16.44
C PHE A 26 5.60 0.33 -16.08
N SER A 27 6.86 0.75 -16.04
CA SER A 27 7.19 2.12 -15.61
C SER A 27 6.49 3.13 -16.50
N LEU A 28 5.86 4.13 -15.89
CA LEU A 28 5.09 5.17 -16.59
C LEU A 28 3.94 4.64 -17.46
N ALA A 29 3.59 3.35 -17.37
CA ALA A 29 2.49 2.78 -18.15
C ALA A 29 1.14 3.35 -17.68
N ASN A 30 0.19 3.41 -18.60
CA ASN A 30 -1.19 3.70 -18.28
C ASN A 30 -1.94 2.39 -17.99
N LEU A 31 -2.19 2.11 -16.72
CA LEU A 31 -2.94 0.97 -16.18
C LEU A 31 -4.28 1.42 -15.55
N THR A 32 -4.77 2.60 -15.91
CA THR A 32 -6.09 3.08 -15.44
C THR A 32 -7.16 2.09 -15.87
N ASP A 33 -8.06 1.71 -14.95
CA ASP A 33 -9.15 0.74 -15.18
C ASP A 33 -8.72 -0.67 -15.59
N THR A 34 -7.42 -1.00 -15.57
CA THR A 34 -6.93 -2.33 -15.90
C THR A 34 -7.42 -3.35 -14.88
N THR A 35 -7.75 -4.54 -15.36
CA THR A 35 -8.11 -5.69 -14.54
C THR A 35 -6.93 -6.63 -14.47
N ALA A 36 -6.55 -7.04 -13.27
CA ALA A 36 -5.34 -7.82 -13.01
C ALA A 36 -5.55 -8.74 -11.80
N TYR A 37 -6.76 -9.33 -11.69
CA TYR A 37 -7.05 -10.31 -10.64
C TYR A 37 -6.05 -11.47 -10.69
N GLU A 38 -5.56 -11.90 -9.53
CA GLU A 38 -4.64 -13.05 -9.40
C GLU A 38 -3.38 -12.96 -10.29
N THR A 39 -3.00 -11.75 -10.72
CA THR A 39 -1.87 -11.55 -11.63
C THR A 39 -0.55 -11.68 -10.89
N ARG A 40 0.47 -12.26 -11.53
CA ARG A 40 1.79 -12.44 -10.93
C ARG A 40 2.74 -11.34 -11.40
N LEU A 41 2.93 -10.34 -10.56
CA LEU A 41 3.75 -9.13 -10.75
C LEU A 41 4.94 -9.08 -9.78
N ALA A 42 5.33 -10.24 -9.24
CA ALA A 42 6.51 -10.45 -8.41
C ALA A 42 7.73 -9.70 -8.96
N GLY A 43 8.31 -8.77 -8.20
CA GLY A 43 9.49 -8.00 -8.59
C GLY A 43 9.31 -7.09 -9.81
N ALA A 44 8.08 -6.87 -10.31
CA ALA A 44 7.82 -5.97 -11.42
C ALA A 44 8.16 -4.52 -11.06
N ARG A 45 8.49 -3.71 -12.06
CA ARG A 45 8.72 -2.27 -11.91
C ARG A 45 7.53 -1.51 -12.46
N LEU A 46 6.77 -0.85 -11.61
CA LEU A 46 5.61 -0.03 -11.93
C LEU A 46 5.85 1.46 -11.63
N ASP A 47 7.11 1.89 -11.51
CA ASP A 47 7.44 3.24 -11.06
C ASP A 47 6.77 4.31 -11.93
N GLY A 48 6.03 5.22 -11.29
CA GLY A 48 5.27 6.29 -11.93
C GLY A 48 4.09 5.85 -12.81
N ALA A 49 3.70 4.57 -12.77
CA ALA A 49 2.55 4.08 -13.50
C ALA A 49 1.25 4.71 -13.01
N ARG A 50 0.31 4.93 -13.94
CA ARG A 50 -1.05 5.38 -13.64
C ARG A 50 -1.92 4.16 -13.40
N MET A 51 -2.36 3.95 -12.18
CA MET A 51 -3.12 2.76 -11.72
C MET A 51 -4.45 3.17 -11.09
N GLN A 52 -5.03 4.31 -11.48
CA GLN A 52 -6.30 4.74 -10.90
C GLN A 52 -7.39 3.73 -11.23
N ARG A 53 -8.17 3.32 -10.23
CA ARG A 53 -9.21 2.28 -10.34
C ARG A 53 -8.67 0.93 -10.89
N PHE A 54 -7.37 0.66 -10.75
CA PHE A 54 -6.78 -0.64 -11.06
C PHE A 54 -7.39 -1.74 -10.18
N ARG A 55 -7.75 -2.88 -10.78
CA ARG A 55 -8.39 -4.00 -10.07
C ARG A 55 -7.43 -5.18 -9.99
N GLY A 56 -6.59 -5.17 -8.96
CA GLY A 56 -5.54 -6.16 -8.71
C GLY A 56 -5.79 -7.01 -7.47
N ASP A 57 -7.05 -7.25 -7.08
CA ASP A 57 -7.35 -8.11 -5.94
C ASP A 57 -6.67 -9.48 -6.12
N GLN A 58 -6.09 -10.00 -5.03
CA GLN A 58 -5.33 -11.26 -4.99
C GLN A 58 -4.09 -11.32 -5.89
N ALA A 59 -3.61 -10.19 -6.42
CA ALA A 59 -2.36 -10.16 -7.19
C ALA A 59 -1.14 -10.43 -6.30
N ASP A 60 -0.07 -10.94 -6.92
CA ASP A 60 1.23 -11.10 -6.28
C ASP A 60 2.17 -9.98 -6.73
N LEU A 61 2.40 -8.99 -5.86
CA LEU A 61 3.27 -7.83 -6.05
C LEU A 61 4.49 -7.88 -5.11
N HIS A 62 4.89 -9.07 -4.63
CA HIS A 62 6.01 -9.17 -3.70
C HIS A 62 7.29 -8.59 -4.30
N GLY A 63 7.98 -7.75 -3.54
CA GLY A 63 9.22 -7.09 -3.96
C GLY A 63 9.07 -6.15 -5.16
N ALA A 64 7.85 -5.87 -5.62
CA ALA A 64 7.64 -4.96 -6.75
C ALA A 64 8.01 -3.52 -6.37
N SER A 65 8.44 -2.75 -7.36
CA SER A 65 8.65 -1.30 -7.23
C SER A 65 7.41 -0.58 -7.73
N LEU A 66 6.76 0.18 -6.85
CA LEU A 66 5.58 1.00 -7.13
C LEU A 66 5.85 2.44 -6.68
N ARG A 67 7.06 2.96 -6.91
CA ARG A 67 7.39 4.32 -6.48
C ARG A 67 6.58 5.31 -7.28
N GLU A 68 6.01 6.30 -6.58
CA GLU A 68 5.28 7.41 -7.20
C GLU A 68 4.13 6.98 -8.14
N VAL A 69 3.59 5.76 -8.00
CA VAL A 69 2.39 5.34 -8.73
C VAL A 69 1.19 6.19 -8.32
N ASP A 70 0.24 6.35 -9.23
CA ASP A 70 -1.10 6.81 -8.88
C ASP A 70 -2.09 5.66 -8.89
N ALA A 71 -2.23 4.99 -7.74
CA ALA A 71 -3.17 3.91 -7.47
C ALA A 71 -4.38 4.41 -6.65
N SER A 72 -4.78 5.67 -6.85
CA SER A 72 -5.99 6.21 -6.21
C SER A 72 -7.22 5.37 -6.62
N GLU A 73 -8.06 5.04 -5.64
CA GLU A 73 -9.27 4.21 -5.82
C GLU A 73 -8.99 2.79 -6.37
N ALA A 74 -7.74 2.32 -6.36
CA ALA A 74 -7.40 0.95 -6.77
C ALA A 74 -7.95 -0.08 -5.77
N SER A 75 -8.33 -1.26 -6.29
CA SER A 75 -8.67 -2.44 -5.49
C SER A 75 -7.47 -3.39 -5.48
N LEU A 76 -6.88 -3.56 -4.31
CA LEU A 76 -5.70 -4.38 -4.00
C LEU A 76 -5.99 -5.23 -2.75
N SER A 77 -7.22 -5.72 -2.60
CA SER A 77 -7.60 -6.58 -1.49
C SER A 77 -6.87 -7.91 -1.59
N GLU A 78 -6.50 -8.51 -0.45
CA GLU A 78 -5.86 -9.82 -0.39
C GLU A 78 -4.56 -9.93 -1.24
N THR A 79 -3.95 -8.80 -1.57
CA THR A 79 -2.76 -8.72 -2.42
C THR A 79 -1.50 -8.98 -1.60
N ASN A 80 -0.53 -9.69 -2.19
CA ASN A 80 0.80 -9.82 -1.61
C ASN A 80 1.69 -8.63 -2.00
N LEU A 81 1.93 -7.72 -1.07
CA LEU A 81 2.79 -6.53 -1.22
C LEU A 81 4.05 -6.62 -0.33
N ARG A 82 4.39 -7.81 0.15
CA ARG A 82 5.58 -8.02 0.99
C ARG A 82 6.82 -7.47 0.31
N LEU A 83 7.64 -6.73 1.04
CA LEU A 83 8.89 -6.12 0.53
C LEU A 83 8.70 -5.12 -0.63
N ALA A 84 7.47 -4.77 -1.01
CA ALA A 84 7.23 -3.82 -2.10
C ALA A 84 7.65 -2.40 -1.71
N CYS A 85 8.01 -1.58 -2.70
CA CYS A 85 8.36 -0.18 -2.49
C CYS A 85 7.29 0.75 -3.08
N LEU A 86 6.43 1.30 -2.22
CA LEU A 86 5.37 2.24 -2.55
C LEU A 86 5.72 3.67 -2.11
N ASP A 87 7.01 4.03 -2.10
CA ASP A 87 7.46 5.34 -1.65
C ASP A 87 6.85 6.44 -2.54
N GLY A 88 6.24 7.44 -1.92
CA GLY A 88 5.56 8.54 -2.62
C GLY A 88 4.28 8.16 -3.38
N ALA A 89 3.83 6.91 -3.32
CA ALA A 89 2.63 6.45 -4.02
C ALA A 89 1.37 7.23 -3.60
N LEU A 90 0.46 7.45 -4.55
CA LEU A 90 -0.88 7.97 -4.31
C LEU A 90 -1.85 6.78 -4.23
N LEU A 91 -2.47 6.63 -3.07
CA LEU A 91 -3.34 5.51 -2.69
C LEU A 91 -4.61 6.04 -2.00
N SER A 92 -5.04 7.26 -2.36
CA SER A 92 -6.24 7.87 -1.80
C SER A 92 -7.43 6.96 -2.07
N GLU A 93 -8.22 6.65 -1.03
CA GLU A 93 -9.38 5.74 -1.11
C GLU A 93 -9.08 4.33 -1.67
N ALA A 94 -7.81 3.93 -1.75
CA ALA A 94 -7.45 2.59 -2.22
C ALA A 94 -7.93 1.51 -1.23
N VAL A 95 -8.34 0.36 -1.76
CA VAL A 95 -8.78 -0.79 -0.98
C VAL A 95 -7.62 -1.78 -0.86
N LEU A 96 -7.10 -1.94 0.34
CA LEU A 96 -5.96 -2.80 0.72
C LEU A 96 -6.38 -3.80 1.82
N SER A 97 -7.67 -4.06 1.97
CA SER A 97 -8.19 -4.96 3.01
C SER A 97 -7.56 -6.36 2.87
N HIS A 98 -7.15 -6.96 3.99
CA HIS A 98 -6.50 -8.27 4.03
C HIS A 98 -5.18 -8.40 3.23
N SER A 99 -4.61 -7.31 2.71
CA SER A 99 -3.34 -7.37 1.99
C SER A 99 -2.14 -7.56 2.94
N ASP A 100 -1.08 -8.19 2.45
CA ASP A 100 0.18 -8.35 3.19
C ASP A 100 1.22 -7.33 2.71
N LEU A 101 1.42 -6.27 3.49
CA LEU A 101 2.44 -5.24 3.30
C LEU A 101 3.64 -5.43 4.25
N THR A 102 3.87 -6.64 4.77
CA THR A 102 4.98 -6.91 5.68
C THR A 102 6.30 -6.46 5.07
N GLN A 103 7.05 -5.64 5.82
CA GLN A 103 8.33 -5.06 5.40
C GLN A 103 8.27 -4.18 4.13
N ALA A 104 7.09 -3.74 3.70
CA ALA A 104 6.95 -2.80 2.60
C ALA A 104 7.44 -1.40 2.99
N SER A 105 7.70 -0.58 1.96
CA SER A 105 8.04 0.83 2.11
C SER A 105 6.86 1.70 1.64
N LEU A 106 6.39 2.58 2.50
CA LEU A 106 5.32 3.57 2.26
C LEU A 106 5.83 4.98 2.62
N VAL A 107 7.14 5.23 2.51
CA VAL A 107 7.71 6.51 2.94
C VAL A 107 7.10 7.63 2.09
N ARG A 108 6.52 8.64 2.76
CA ARG A 108 5.80 9.76 2.11
C ARG A 108 4.62 9.36 1.21
N ALA A 109 4.15 8.11 1.29
CA ALA A 109 2.97 7.68 0.55
C ALA A 109 1.72 8.44 1.04
N LYS A 110 0.75 8.66 0.14
CA LYS A 110 -0.50 9.35 0.42
C LYS A 110 -1.65 8.37 0.36
N LEU A 111 -2.20 8.01 1.52
CA LEU A 111 -3.28 7.06 1.70
C LEU A 111 -4.50 7.68 2.44
N PRO A 112 -4.93 8.93 2.14
CA PRO A 112 -6.12 9.47 2.81
C PRO A 112 -7.35 8.61 2.48
N GLY A 113 -8.10 8.22 3.50
CA GLY A 113 -9.30 7.38 3.36
C GLY A 113 -9.05 5.93 2.92
N ALA A 114 -7.79 5.50 2.79
CA ALA A 114 -7.49 4.13 2.37
C ALA A 114 -8.08 3.09 3.34
N ARG A 115 -8.53 1.95 2.80
CA ARG A 115 -9.16 0.86 3.55
C ARG A 115 -8.15 -0.26 3.75
N LEU A 116 -7.60 -0.36 4.94
CA LEU A 116 -6.54 -1.28 5.35
C LEU A 116 -7.03 -2.28 6.41
N ARG A 117 -8.34 -2.55 6.44
CA ARG A 117 -8.93 -3.45 7.45
C ARG A 117 -8.32 -4.85 7.34
N TYR A 118 -7.86 -5.40 8.46
CA TYR A 118 -7.11 -6.67 8.55
C TYR A 118 -5.80 -6.72 7.73
N ALA A 119 -5.24 -5.60 7.28
CA ALA A 119 -3.97 -5.61 6.56
C ALA A 119 -2.79 -5.96 7.49
N LEU A 120 -1.82 -6.69 6.95
CA LEU A 120 -0.57 -6.97 7.65
C LEU A 120 0.45 -5.89 7.30
N LEU A 121 0.82 -5.08 8.27
CA LEU A 121 1.75 -3.94 8.15
C LEU A 121 2.96 -4.12 9.07
N THR A 122 3.28 -5.37 9.46
CA THR A 122 4.39 -5.69 10.34
C THR A 122 5.70 -5.20 9.72
N ASP A 123 6.54 -4.51 10.49
CA ASP A 123 7.82 -3.93 10.05
C ASP A 123 7.72 -2.95 8.86
N VAL A 124 6.54 -2.39 8.56
CA VAL A 124 6.38 -1.44 7.45
C VAL A 124 7.14 -0.13 7.73
N ARG A 125 7.74 0.46 6.69
CA ARG A 125 8.35 1.79 6.75
C ARG A 125 7.38 2.84 6.20
N ALA A 126 6.60 3.47 7.06
CA ALA A 126 5.58 4.47 6.71
C ALA A 126 5.91 5.87 7.25
N GLY A 127 7.21 6.21 7.34
CA GLY A 127 7.66 7.51 7.79
C GLY A 127 7.12 8.64 6.89
N PHE A 128 6.55 9.67 7.51
CA PHE A 128 5.89 10.80 6.83
C PHE A 128 4.74 10.42 5.89
N ALA A 129 4.19 9.19 6.00
CA ALA A 129 3.01 8.80 5.23
C ALA A 129 1.77 9.58 5.69
N ASN A 130 0.83 9.80 4.78
CA ASN A 130 -0.47 10.40 5.10
C ASN A 130 -1.55 9.32 5.13
N LEU A 131 -1.95 8.88 6.33
CA LEU A 131 -3.02 7.92 6.63
C LEU A 131 -4.27 8.63 7.20
N MET A 132 -4.47 9.90 6.87
CA MET A 132 -5.61 10.68 7.37
C MET A 132 -6.91 9.96 7.03
N GLN A 133 -7.77 9.75 8.03
CA GLN A 133 -9.06 9.07 7.90
C GLN A 133 -8.97 7.64 7.31
N ALA A 134 -7.79 7.01 7.29
CA ALA A 134 -7.66 5.63 6.87
C ALA A 134 -8.38 4.69 7.85
N ASN A 135 -8.98 3.62 7.33
CA ASN A 135 -9.52 2.55 8.14
C ASN A 135 -8.45 1.47 8.35
N LEU A 136 -7.91 1.38 9.55
CA LEU A 136 -6.91 0.42 10.01
C LEU A 136 -7.53 -0.61 10.98
N GLU A 137 -8.84 -0.82 10.95
CA GLU A 137 -9.51 -1.78 11.83
C GLU A 137 -8.85 -3.16 11.75
N ALA A 138 -8.46 -3.71 12.90
CA ALA A 138 -7.79 -5.00 13.04
C ALA A 138 -6.51 -5.17 12.19
N ALA A 139 -5.87 -4.07 11.76
CA ALA A 139 -4.59 -4.11 11.07
C ALA A 139 -3.44 -4.40 12.04
N ASP A 140 -2.42 -5.13 11.59
CA ASP A 140 -1.21 -5.40 12.38
C ASP A 140 -0.07 -4.44 11.99
N LEU A 141 0.15 -3.39 12.78
CA LEU A 141 1.25 -2.44 12.64
C LEU A 141 2.42 -2.75 13.61
N THR A 142 2.59 -4.01 14.01
CA THR A 142 3.70 -4.41 14.89
C THR A 142 5.04 -3.99 14.29
N ARG A 143 5.87 -3.29 15.06
CA ARG A 143 7.18 -2.72 14.67
C ARG A 143 7.14 -1.77 13.47
N ALA A 144 5.97 -1.25 13.08
CA ALA A 144 5.86 -0.26 12.03
C ALA A 144 6.61 1.04 12.38
N ASP A 145 7.31 1.61 11.41
CA ASP A 145 7.90 2.95 11.52
C ASP A 145 6.95 4.00 10.93
N LEU A 146 6.22 4.69 11.81
CA LEU A 146 5.20 5.70 11.48
C LEU A 146 5.67 7.11 11.87
N ARG A 147 6.98 7.34 12.01
CA ARG A 147 7.51 8.64 12.45
C ARG A 147 7.11 9.76 11.49
N GLY A 148 6.58 10.86 12.04
CA GLY A 148 6.12 12.01 11.28
C GLY A 148 4.90 11.76 10.39
N SER A 149 4.26 10.58 10.48
CA SER A 149 3.07 10.27 9.70
C SER A 149 1.83 11.02 10.20
N ASN A 150 0.84 11.16 9.33
CA ASN A 150 -0.46 11.74 9.67
C ASN A 150 -1.51 10.63 9.79
N LEU A 151 -1.99 10.34 11.00
CA LEU A 151 -3.12 9.43 11.25
C LEU A 151 -4.37 10.18 11.75
N HIS A 152 -4.48 11.48 11.48
CA HIS A 152 -5.61 12.29 11.91
C HIS A 152 -6.93 11.63 11.47
N GLY A 153 -7.82 11.37 12.44
CA GLY A 153 -9.12 10.76 12.16
C GLY A 153 -9.08 9.28 11.73
N ALA A 154 -7.93 8.61 11.75
CA ALA A 154 -7.83 7.20 11.38
C ALA A 154 -8.61 6.30 12.36
N GLU A 155 -9.24 5.25 11.84
CA GLU A 155 -9.98 4.25 12.60
C GLU A 155 -9.05 3.08 12.95
N THR A 156 -8.84 2.82 14.23
CA THR A 156 -7.85 1.83 14.69
C THR A 156 -8.45 0.82 15.66
N LEU A 157 -9.75 0.54 15.56
CA LEU A 157 -10.42 -0.48 16.37
C LEU A 157 -9.71 -1.82 16.17
N GLU A 158 -9.30 -2.50 17.25
CA GLU A 158 -8.57 -3.78 17.22
C GLU A 158 -7.21 -3.77 16.51
N ALA A 159 -6.72 -2.61 16.06
CA ALA A 159 -5.40 -2.51 15.44
C ALA A 159 -4.28 -2.74 16.46
N THR A 160 -3.21 -3.44 16.06
CA THR A 160 -2.03 -3.68 16.89
C THR A 160 -0.91 -2.70 16.54
N PHE A 161 -0.33 -2.06 17.55
CA PHE A 161 0.81 -1.13 17.41
C PHE A 161 2.01 -1.56 18.28
N ALA A 162 2.15 -2.86 18.56
CA ALA A 162 3.23 -3.38 19.39
C ALA A 162 4.59 -2.96 18.82
N ASP A 163 5.43 -2.28 19.63
CA ASP A 163 6.74 -1.76 19.21
C ASP A 163 6.72 -0.79 18.01
N ALA A 164 5.56 -0.24 17.64
CA ALA A 164 5.47 0.75 16.57
C ALA A 164 6.10 2.10 16.98
N ARG A 165 6.76 2.76 16.05
CA ARG A 165 7.42 4.06 16.26
C ARG A 165 6.53 5.19 15.76
N LEU A 166 6.07 6.05 16.66
CA LEU A 166 5.12 7.14 16.38
C LEU A 166 5.68 8.52 16.72
N ASP A 167 7.00 8.68 16.74
CA ASP A 167 7.63 9.99 17.00
C ASP A 167 7.11 11.03 16.01
N GLN A 168 6.59 12.16 16.50
CA GLN A 168 6.01 13.23 15.68
C GLN A 168 4.81 12.84 14.81
N ALA A 169 4.18 11.68 15.04
CA ALA A 169 2.96 11.31 14.32
C ALA A 169 1.76 12.16 14.79
N LEU A 170 0.93 12.60 13.84
CA LEU A 170 -0.31 13.33 14.13
C LEU A 170 -1.44 12.33 14.44
N LEU A 171 -1.84 12.25 15.71
CA LEU A 171 -2.84 11.28 16.22
C LEU A 171 -4.15 11.94 16.69
N THR A 172 -4.38 13.20 16.34
CA THR A 172 -5.60 13.92 16.71
C THR A 172 -6.83 13.23 16.09
N GLN A 173 -7.88 13.02 16.88
CA GLN A 173 -9.10 12.31 16.45
C GLN A 173 -8.89 10.85 16.01
N THR A 174 -7.71 10.27 16.25
CA THR A 174 -7.45 8.84 16.05
C THR A 174 -8.05 8.04 17.21
N LYS A 175 -8.87 7.02 16.91
CA LYS A 175 -9.55 6.20 17.92
C LYS A 175 -8.66 5.05 18.42
N LEU A 176 -7.58 5.38 19.14
CA LEU A 176 -6.68 4.38 19.71
C LEU A 176 -7.37 3.59 20.84
N THR A 177 -7.56 2.29 20.65
CA THR A 177 -8.23 1.41 21.63
C THR A 177 -7.33 0.99 22.79
N HIS A 178 -6.01 1.08 22.62
CA HIS A 178 -5.03 0.87 23.68
C HIS A 178 -4.04 2.03 23.72
N PRO A 179 -3.77 2.63 24.90
CA PRO A 179 -2.76 3.67 25.00
C PRO A 179 -1.42 3.09 24.58
N ILE A 180 -0.87 3.62 23.49
CA ILE A 180 0.48 3.31 23.06
C ILE A 180 1.39 3.90 24.12
N LEU A 181 1.92 3.04 25.00
CA LEU A 181 2.87 3.44 26.02
C LEU A 181 4.10 4.02 25.30
N LYS A 182 4.17 5.36 25.25
CA LYS A 182 5.38 6.06 24.86
C LYS A 182 6.47 5.63 25.82
N ARG A 183 7.32 4.68 25.43
CA ARG A 183 8.64 4.54 26.04
C ARG A 183 9.45 5.74 25.55
N THR A 184 9.35 6.82 26.30
CA THR A 184 10.33 7.89 26.26
C THR A 184 11.60 7.35 26.91
N PRO A 185 12.79 7.50 26.30
CA PRO A 185 14.05 7.25 26.99
C PRO A 185 14.23 8.21 28.17
#